data_AF-A0A8C2BXK9-F1
#
_entry.id   AF-A0A8C2BXK9-F1
#
_cell.length_a   1.000
_cell.length_b   1.000
_cell.length_c   1.000
_cell.angle_alpha   90.00
_cell.angle_beta   90.00
_cell.angle_gamma   90.00
#
_symmetry.space_group_name_H-M   'P 1'
#
loop_
_entity.id
_entity.type
_entity.pdbx_description
1 polymer ?
#
loop_
_entity_poly.entity_id
_entity_poly.type
_entity_poly.pdbx_seq_one_letter_code
_entity_poly.pdbx_strand_id
1 'polypeptide(L)'
;MRFAVALRAVALVLLLGFTWLLANSMLGGDGNSLIRMLFSGGQEEPTPEPRPRKYKCGLSAPCPLKHLAFRLTSGAANVIGPKICLEDKILVSSAKNNVGRGLNIALVNGVNGDVLEIKAFDMWAGDVSELLKFLRPLHEGTLIFVASFDDPATKLNDEARRIFEELGSTAAKELSFRDSWVFVGAKGIENKSPFEQVGFMGRNVQIFVCKLRSILTHVPPVMKIKFLTLSSAFNMLKDKLCANSTVNTLP
;
A
#
# COMPACT_ATOMS: atom_id res chain seq x y z
N MET A 1 -3.03 -78.85 36.51
CA MET A 1 -3.41 -77.45 36.16
C MET A 1 -2.58 -76.34 36.84
N ARG A 2 -1.63 -76.63 37.75
CA ARG A 2 -0.78 -75.58 38.36
C ARG A 2 0.54 -75.30 37.62
N PHE A 3 1.10 -76.31 36.94
CA PHE A 3 2.30 -76.15 36.13
C PHE A 3 2.09 -75.29 34.88
N ALA A 4 0.91 -75.36 34.25
CA ALA A 4 0.60 -74.54 33.07
C ALA A 4 0.53 -73.03 33.39
N VAL A 5 0.10 -72.67 34.60
CA VAL A 5 0.04 -71.28 35.06
C VAL A 5 1.44 -70.77 35.39
N ALA A 6 2.26 -71.59 36.04
CA ALA A 6 3.65 -71.26 36.31
C ALA A 6 4.45 -71.06 35.01
N LEU A 7 4.25 -71.94 34.02
CA LEU A 7 4.95 -71.85 32.73
C LEU A 7 4.53 -70.59 31.95
N ARG A 8 3.25 -70.22 31.98
CA ARG A 8 2.74 -68.97 31.37
C ARG A 8 3.27 -67.72 32.09
N ALA A 9 3.36 -67.75 33.41
CA ALA A 9 3.93 -66.64 34.19
C ALA A 9 5.42 -66.44 33.85
N VAL A 10 6.19 -67.53 33.75
CA VAL A 10 7.61 -67.45 33.35
C VAL A 10 7.74 -66.94 31.91
N ALA A 11 6.89 -67.41 30.98
CA ALA A 11 6.89 -66.92 29.60
C ALA A 11 6.58 -65.41 29.52
N LEU A 12 5.64 -64.90 30.32
CA LEU A 12 5.32 -63.48 30.36
C LEU A 12 6.47 -62.64 30.92
N VAL A 13 7.15 -63.12 31.95
CA VAL A 13 8.32 -62.42 32.51
C VAL A 13 9.49 -62.39 31.52
N LEU A 14 9.72 -63.49 30.80
CA LEU A 14 10.75 -63.54 29.75
C LEU A 14 10.41 -62.64 28.57
N LEU A 15 9.15 -62.57 28.14
CA LEU A 15 8.70 -61.65 27.09
C LEU A 15 8.87 -60.19 27.51
N LEU A 16 8.47 -59.83 28.73
CA LEU A 16 8.66 -58.47 29.26
C LEU A 16 10.14 -58.11 29.36
N GLY A 17 10.96 -59.03 29.87
CA GLY A 17 12.41 -58.86 29.93
C GLY A 17 13.05 -58.71 28.56
N PHE A 18 12.63 -59.51 27.57
CA PHE A 18 13.13 -59.42 26.20
C PHE A 18 12.68 -58.13 25.50
N THR A 19 11.44 -57.68 25.71
CA THR A 19 10.97 -56.38 25.21
C THR A 19 11.73 -55.22 25.84
N TRP A 20 12.08 -55.30 27.12
CA TRP A 20 12.90 -54.28 27.79
C TRP A 20 14.35 -54.29 27.27
N LEU A 21 14.92 -55.46 27.02
CA LEU A 21 16.25 -55.62 26.42
C LEU A 21 16.30 -55.09 24.99
N LEU A 22 15.28 -55.35 24.18
CA LEU A 22 15.12 -54.79 22.84
C LEU A 22 14.89 -53.27 22.88
N ALA A 23 14.09 -52.77 23.81
CA ALA A 23 13.91 -51.33 23.99
C ALA A 23 15.23 -50.66 24.35
N ASN A 24 16.03 -51.25 25.24
CA ASN A 24 17.34 -50.73 25.62
C ASN A 24 18.39 -50.88 24.52
N SER A 25 18.31 -51.89 23.64
CA SER A 25 19.24 -51.98 22.50
C SER A 25 18.87 -50.99 21.38
N MET A 26 17.58 -50.70 21.18
CA MET A 26 17.09 -49.72 20.22
C MET A 26 17.23 -48.26 20.71
N LEU A 27 17.13 -48.02 22.02
CA LEU A 27 17.23 -46.68 22.63
C LEU A 27 18.59 -46.39 23.29
N GLY A 28 19.47 -47.39 23.39
CA GLY A 28 20.83 -47.26 23.92
C GLY A 28 21.89 -46.89 22.87
N GLY A 29 21.50 -46.71 21.62
CA GLY A 29 22.33 -46.11 20.57
C GLY A 29 22.06 -44.62 20.50
N ASP A 30 22.85 -43.83 21.22
CA ASP A 30 23.00 -42.37 21.14
C ASP A 30 21.79 -41.65 20.50
N GLY A 31 20.71 -41.52 21.29
CA GLY A 31 19.41 -40.95 20.93
C GLY A 31 19.44 -39.48 20.48
N ASN A 32 20.63 -38.95 20.20
CA ASN A 32 20.86 -37.69 19.51
C ASN A 32 20.94 -37.83 17.99
N SER A 33 21.07 -39.03 17.41
CA SER A 33 21.28 -39.19 15.95
C SER A 33 19.97 -39.31 15.14
N LEU A 34 18.95 -40.00 15.66
CA LEU A 34 17.69 -40.22 14.95
C LEU A 34 16.71 -39.05 15.07
N ILE A 35 16.68 -38.35 16.21
CA ILE A 35 15.96 -37.07 16.34
C ILE A 35 16.62 -36.00 15.46
N ARG A 36 17.95 -36.01 15.32
CA ARG A 36 18.62 -35.15 14.32
C ARG A 36 18.24 -35.48 12.88
N MET A 37 17.89 -36.73 12.56
CA MET A 37 17.55 -37.12 11.18
C MET A 37 16.09 -36.77 10.81
N LEU A 38 15.19 -36.75 11.78
CA LEU A 38 13.81 -36.25 11.60
C LEU A 38 13.72 -34.71 11.66
N PHE A 39 14.66 -34.05 12.34
CA PHE A 39 14.80 -32.59 12.38
C PHE A 39 15.94 -32.06 11.47
N SER A 40 16.40 -32.86 10.49
CA SER A 40 17.33 -32.43 9.43
C SER A 40 16.62 -32.07 8.12
N GLY A 41 15.36 -31.64 8.20
CA GLY A 41 14.86 -30.69 7.21
C GLY A 41 15.60 -29.39 7.46
N GLY A 42 16.63 -29.13 6.64
CA GLY A 42 17.54 -28.02 6.82
C GLY A 42 16.82 -26.74 7.25
N GLN A 43 17.07 -26.32 8.49
CA GLN A 43 17.22 -24.90 8.70
C GLN A 43 18.45 -24.52 7.88
N GLU A 44 18.22 -24.12 6.63
CA GLU A 44 18.81 -22.86 6.22
C GLU A 44 18.58 -21.94 7.43
N GLU A 45 19.65 -21.57 8.12
CA GLU A 45 19.63 -20.29 8.77
C GLU A 45 19.02 -19.35 7.73
N PRO A 46 17.91 -18.67 8.03
CA PRO A 46 17.64 -17.48 7.29
C PRO A 46 18.82 -16.59 7.66
N THR A 47 19.87 -16.63 6.82
CA THR A 47 20.62 -15.45 6.44
C THR A 47 19.59 -14.36 6.54
N PRO A 48 19.74 -13.36 7.42
CA PRO A 48 18.76 -12.30 7.48
C PRO A 48 18.81 -11.67 6.10
N GLU A 49 17.94 -12.14 5.20
CA GLU A 49 17.56 -11.41 4.02
C GLU A 49 17.34 -10.03 4.59
N PRO A 50 18.07 -9.02 4.10
CA PRO A 50 17.90 -7.69 4.62
C PRO A 50 16.42 -7.42 4.40
N ARG A 51 15.61 -7.48 5.47
CA ARG A 51 14.18 -7.17 5.40
C ARG A 51 14.19 -5.88 4.62
N PRO A 52 13.63 -5.82 3.39
CA PRO A 52 13.86 -4.69 2.52
C PRO A 52 13.47 -3.50 3.37
N ARG A 53 14.45 -2.65 3.73
CA ARG A 53 14.26 -1.61 4.75
C ARG A 53 13.12 -0.78 4.19
N LYS A 54 11.91 -0.98 4.72
CA LYS A 54 10.71 -0.37 4.16
C LYS A 54 10.91 1.11 4.36
N TYR A 55 11.16 1.82 3.25
CA TYR A 55 11.29 3.26 3.28
C TYR A 55 9.92 3.86 3.60
N LYS A 56 9.88 5.16 3.88
CA LYS A 56 8.64 5.87 4.26
C LYS A 56 7.46 5.46 3.37
N CYS A 57 6.30 5.20 3.97
CA CYS A 57 5.10 4.71 3.28
C CYS A 57 5.24 3.35 2.58
N GLY A 58 6.28 2.57 2.90
CA GLY A 58 6.57 1.28 2.28
C GLY A 58 7.05 1.41 0.83
N LEU A 59 7.76 2.49 0.51
CA LEU A 59 8.43 2.66 -0.78
C LEU A 59 9.58 1.65 -0.93
N SER A 60 9.89 1.27 -2.17
CA SER A 60 10.98 0.33 -2.50
C SER A 60 12.36 0.98 -2.48
N ALA A 61 12.42 2.31 -2.59
CA ALA A 61 13.64 3.09 -2.60
C ALA A 61 13.50 4.33 -1.70
N PRO A 62 14.60 4.86 -1.14
CA PRO A 62 14.57 6.10 -0.37
C PRO A 62 14.32 7.29 -1.30
N CYS A 63 13.50 8.24 -0.86
CA CYS A 63 13.39 9.51 -1.56
C CYS A 63 14.66 10.35 -1.39
N PRO A 64 15.10 11.10 -2.42
CA PRO A 64 16.18 12.06 -2.28
C PRO A 64 15.86 13.14 -1.24
N LEU A 65 16.89 13.84 -0.76
CA LEU A 65 16.70 14.96 0.18
C LEU A 65 15.73 15.99 -0.39
N LYS A 66 14.94 16.61 0.51
CA LYS A 66 13.93 17.62 0.15
C LYS A 66 12.88 17.07 -0.82
N HIS A 67 12.51 15.80 -0.73
CA HIS A 67 11.35 15.24 -1.41
C HIS A 67 10.32 14.75 -0.41
N LEU A 68 9.05 14.84 -0.79
CA LEU A 68 7.91 14.25 -0.10
C LEU A 68 7.65 12.86 -0.66
N ALA A 69 7.72 11.86 0.21
CA ALA A 69 7.37 10.48 -0.02
C ALA A 69 5.86 10.30 0.15
N PHE A 70 5.17 9.80 -0.86
CA PHE A 70 3.77 9.42 -0.71
C PHE A 70 3.43 8.12 -1.43
N ARG A 71 2.41 7.45 -0.90
CA ARG A 71 1.81 6.25 -1.48
C ARG A 71 0.29 6.39 -1.46
N LEU A 72 -0.31 6.22 -2.62
CA LEU A 72 -1.76 6.22 -2.80
C LEU A 72 -2.19 4.86 -3.30
N THR A 73 -3.30 4.37 -2.78
CA THR A 73 -3.92 3.12 -3.19
C THR A 73 -5.43 3.34 -3.19
N SER A 74 -6.07 3.06 -4.31
CA SER A 74 -7.53 3.05 -4.43
C SER A 74 -8.13 1.87 -3.65
N GLY A 75 -9.42 1.93 -3.38
CA GLY A 75 -10.12 0.83 -2.73
C GLY A 75 -10.43 -0.33 -3.67
N ALA A 76 -10.46 -1.54 -3.12
CA ALA A 76 -10.81 -2.76 -3.83
C ALA A 76 -12.30 -3.03 -3.67
N ALA A 77 -13.05 -2.82 -4.76
CA ALA A 77 -14.51 -2.89 -4.74
C ALA A 77 -15.06 -2.08 -3.55
N ASN A 78 -15.84 -2.72 -2.68
CA ASN A 78 -16.43 -2.15 -1.48
C ASN A 78 -15.86 -2.79 -0.18
N VAL A 79 -14.82 -3.60 -0.27
CA VAL A 79 -14.32 -4.40 0.87
C VAL A 79 -13.07 -3.79 1.48
N ILE A 80 -12.10 -3.41 0.64
CA ILE A 80 -10.84 -2.82 1.09
C ILE A 80 -10.88 -1.34 0.76
N GLY A 81 -10.85 -0.50 1.79
CA GLY A 81 -10.85 0.94 1.61
C GLY A 81 -9.50 1.47 1.06
N PRO A 82 -9.51 2.65 0.43
CA PRO A 82 -8.29 3.28 -0.05
C PRO A 82 -7.32 3.61 1.09
N LYS A 83 -6.06 3.77 0.70
CA LYS A 83 -4.98 4.17 1.60
C LYS A 83 -4.19 5.34 1.01
N ILE A 84 -4.06 6.41 1.78
CA ILE A 84 -3.21 7.56 1.45
C ILE A 84 -2.18 7.69 2.56
N CYS A 85 -0.89 7.63 2.20
CA CYS A 85 0.23 7.82 3.10
C CYS A 85 1.14 8.94 2.58
N LEU A 86 1.55 9.83 3.47
CA LEU A 86 2.46 10.93 3.20
C LEU A 86 3.51 10.99 4.31
N GLU A 87 4.80 11.00 3.97
CA GLU A 87 5.92 11.10 4.92
C GLU A 87 5.80 10.10 6.10
N ASP A 88 5.42 8.86 5.78
CA ASP A 88 5.17 7.75 6.72
C ASP A 88 3.94 7.92 7.63
N LYS A 89 3.20 9.02 7.47
CA LYS A 89 1.93 9.25 8.14
C LYS A 89 0.79 8.76 7.25
N ILE A 90 0.05 7.77 7.74
CA ILE A 90 -1.18 7.31 7.09
C ILE A 90 -2.25 8.39 7.31
N LEU A 91 -2.69 9.04 6.24
CA LEU A 91 -3.72 10.08 6.26
C LEU A 91 -5.11 9.46 6.16
N VAL A 92 -5.31 8.60 5.18
CA VAL A 92 -6.58 7.92 4.91
C VAL A 92 -6.35 6.41 4.96
N SER A 93 -7.17 5.69 5.71
CA SER A 93 -7.18 4.22 5.70
C SER A 93 -8.41 3.66 6.43
N SER A 94 -8.84 2.45 6.08
CA SER A 94 -9.92 1.77 6.82
C SER A 94 -9.58 1.62 8.31
N ALA A 95 -8.31 1.42 8.67
CA ALA A 95 -7.88 1.31 10.06
C ALA A 95 -8.08 2.61 10.88
N LYS A 96 -8.18 3.76 10.21
CA LYS A 96 -8.47 5.06 10.83
C LYS A 96 -9.96 5.42 10.84
N ASN A 97 -10.81 4.57 10.26
CA ASN A 97 -12.26 4.80 10.13
C ASN A 97 -12.62 6.14 9.47
N ASN A 98 -11.74 6.68 8.61
CA ASN A 98 -11.93 7.95 7.91
C ASN A 98 -12.06 7.77 6.39
N VAL A 99 -12.60 6.61 5.99
CA VAL A 99 -12.81 6.22 4.60
C VAL A 99 -14.31 6.18 4.33
N GLY A 100 -14.72 6.70 3.18
CA GLY A 100 -16.09 6.60 2.68
C GLY A 100 -16.14 6.16 1.23
N ARG A 101 -17.29 5.64 0.80
CA ARG A 101 -17.57 5.37 -0.62
C ARG A 101 -17.40 6.65 -1.44
N GLY A 102 -16.97 6.53 -2.69
CA GLY A 102 -16.78 7.64 -3.61
C GLY A 102 -15.33 8.13 -3.65
N LEU A 103 -15.14 9.43 -3.46
CA LEU A 103 -13.83 10.08 -3.52
C LEU A 103 -13.33 10.40 -2.12
N ASN A 104 -12.17 9.86 -1.77
CA ASN A 104 -11.48 10.17 -0.53
C ASN A 104 -10.35 11.16 -0.85
N ILE A 105 -10.43 12.36 -0.27
CA ILE A 105 -9.56 13.47 -0.60
C ILE A 105 -8.79 13.94 0.65
N ALA A 106 -7.49 14.11 0.51
CA ALA A 106 -6.63 14.75 1.50
C ALA A 106 -5.95 15.98 0.89
N LEU A 107 -6.11 17.12 1.55
CA LEU A 107 -5.47 18.38 1.20
C LEU A 107 -4.22 18.56 2.05
N VAL A 108 -3.14 18.95 1.40
CA VAL A 108 -1.83 19.08 2.03
C VAL A 108 -1.18 20.36 1.53
N ASN A 109 -0.57 21.12 2.41
CA ASN A 109 0.17 22.31 1.99
C ASN A 109 1.50 21.88 1.33
N GLY A 110 1.71 22.33 0.09
CA GLY A 110 2.86 21.93 -0.73
C GLY A 110 4.21 22.45 -0.24
N VAL A 111 4.23 23.42 0.69
CA VAL A 111 5.45 24.02 1.23
C VAL A 111 5.94 23.26 2.46
N ASN A 112 5.09 23.02 3.46
CA ASN A 112 5.45 22.33 4.71
C ASN A 112 5.17 20.82 4.67
N GLY A 113 4.27 20.36 3.80
CA GLY A 113 3.77 18.98 3.81
C GLY A 113 2.75 18.71 4.92
N ASP A 114 2.20 19.75 5.54
CA ASP A 114 1.21 19.61 6.60
C ASP A 114 -0.18 19.34 6.01
N VAL A 115 -0.92 18.48 6.68
CA VAL A 115 -2.29 18.12 6.30
C VAL A 115 -3.21 19.27 6.68
N LEU A 116 -3.98 19.75 5.70
CA LEU A 116 -4.97 20.80 5.91
C LEU A 116 -6.33 20.20 6.27
N GLU A 117 -6.82 19.29 5.43
CA GLU A 117 -8.14 18.69 5.61
C GLU A 117 -8.20 17.30 4.95
N ILE A 118 -9.01 16.42 5.52
CA ILE A 118 -9.25 15.07 4.99
C ILE A 118 -10.76 14.85 5.00
N LYS A 119 -11.34 14.53 3.83
CA LYS A 119 -12.78 14.32 3.70
C LYS A 119 -13.10 13.26 2.65
N ALA A 120 -14.18 12.53 2.86
CA ALA A 120 -14.73 11.58 1.90
C ALA A 120 -16.05 12.11 1.34
N PHE A 121 -16.27 11.92 0.04
CA PHE A 121 -17.44 12.38 -0.68
C PHE A 121 -18.10 11.20 -1.42
N ASP A 122 -19.35 10.88 -1.08
CA ASP A 122 -20.09 9.79 -1.72
C ASP A 122 -20.57 10.19 -3.11
N MET A 123 -19.92 9.65 -4.15
CA MET A 123 -20.26 9.90 -5.55
C MET A 123 -21.32 8.92 -6.10
N TRP A 124 -21.92 8.08 -5.26
CA TRP A 124 -23.03 7.20 -5.64
C TRP A 124 -24.37 7.75 -5.14
N ALA A 125 -24.51 7.95 -3.83
CA ALA A 125 -25.75 8.39 -3.18
C ALA A 125 -25.67 9.79 -2.56
N GLY A 126 -24.49 10.40 -2.50
CA GLY A 126 -24.28 11.72 -1.91
C GLY A 126 -24.57 12.88 -2.85
N ASP A 127 -24.42 14.10 -2.30
CA ASP A 127 -24.56 15.35 -3.03
C ASP A 127 -23.18 15.87 -3.49
N VAL A 128 -23.03 16.08 -4.79
CA VAL A 128 -21.83 16.65 -5.43
C VAL A 128 -21.56 18.09 -4.97
N SER A 129 -22.57 18.81 -4.48
CA SER A 129 -22.44 20.19 -4.00
C SER A 129 -21.47 20.31 -2.82
N GLU A 130 -21.37 19.27 -1.98
CA GLU A 130 -20.39 19.25 -0.88
C GLU A 130 -18.96 19.19 -1.38
N LEU A 131 -18.72 18.41 -2.44
CA LEU A 131 -17.42 18.32 -3.11
C LEU A 131 -17.04 19.67 -3.72
N LEU A 132 -17.98 20.34 -4.41
CA LEU A 132 -17.73 21.65 -5.01
C LEU A 132 -17.40 22.71 -3.95
N LYS A 133 -18.14 22.73 -2.83
CA LYS A 133 -17.85 23.64 -1.70
C LYS A 133 -16.49 23.40 -1.08
N PHE A 134 -16.00 22.15 -1.12
CA PHE A 134 -14.68 21.78 -0.61
C PHE A 134 -13.54 22.15 -1.58
N LEU A 135 -13.75 22.00 -2.89
CA LEU A 135 -12.71 22.26 -3.90
C LEU A 135 -12.58 23.73 -4.33
N ARG A 136 -13.65 24.52 -4.22
CA ARG A 136 -13.63 25.94 -4.60
C ARG A 136 -12.68 26.82 -3.75
N PRO A 137 -12.64 26.71 -2.40
CA PRO A 137 -11.79 27.57 -1.58
C PRO A 137 -10.31 27.15 -1.52
N LEU A 138 -9.82 26.32 -2.45
CA LEU A 138 -8.44 25.88 -2.47
C LEU A 138 -7.48 27.02 -2.81
N HIS A 139 -6.53 27.27 -1.90
CA HIS A 139 -5.43 28.20 -2.14
C HIS A 139 -4.40 27.60 -3.10
N GLU A 140 -3.78 28.45 -3.91
CA GLU A 140 -2.61 28.08 -4.70
C GLU A 140 -1.50 27.54 -3.79
N GLY A 141 -0.80 26.51 -4.26
CA GLY A 141 0.22 25.81 -3.45
C GLY A 141 -0.30 24.58 -2.72
N THR A 142 -1.61 24.38 -2.66
CA THR A 142 -2.23 23.21 -2.04
C THR A 142 -2.10 21.98 -2.95
N LEU A 143 -1.57 20.89 -2.41
CA LEU A 143 -1.57 19.57 -3.00
C LEU A 143 -2.88 18.86 -2.66
N ILE A 144 -3.46 18.19 -3.64
CA ILE A 144 -4.66 17.38 -3.48
C ILE A 144 -4.32 15.93 -3.76
N PHE A 145 -4.63 15.05 -2.81
CA PHE A 145 -4.48 13.61 -2.93
C PHE A 145 -5.87 13.00 -3.01
N VAL A 146 -6.16 12.25 -4.07
CA VAL A 146 -7.46 11.64 -4.32
C VAL A 146 -7.30 10.14 -4.48
N ALA A 147 -8.13 9.38 -3.79
CA ALA A 147 -8.25 7.94 -3.96
C ALA A 147 -9.73 7.54 -4.00
N SER A 148 -10.13 6.79 -5.03
CA SER A 148 -11.51 6.31 -5.16
C SER A 148 -11.78 5.08 -4.30
N PHE A 149 -13.06 4.87 -3.96
CA PHE A 149 -13.57 3.68 -3.29
C PHE A 149 -14.97 3.32 -3.81
N ASP A 150 -15.16 2.07 -4.23
CA ASP A 150 -16.39 1.54 -4.85
C ASP A 150 -16.79 2.27 -6.14
N ASP A 151 -17.34 3.49 -6.08
CA ASP A 151 -17.75 4.24 -7.27
C ASP A 151 -17.44 5.75 -7.20
N PRO A 152 -16.52 6.28 -8.03
CA PRO A 152 -16.19 7.70 -8.04
C PRO A 152 -16.99 8.55 -9.04
N ALA A 153 -17.77 7.97 -9.95
CA ALA A 153 -18.19 8.66 -11.17
C ALA A 153 -19.69 9.00 -11.26
N THR A 154 -20.58 8.23 -10.63
CA THR A 154 -22.04 8.31 -10.91
C THR A 154 -22.65 9.70 -10.69
N LYS A 155 -22.23 10.41 -9.64
CA LYS A 155 -22.68 11.78 -9.32
C LYS A 155 -21.69 12.87 -9.72
N LEU A 156 -20.59 12.50 -10.37
CA LEU A 156 -19.54 13.45 -10.73
C LEU A 156 -19.96 14.28 -11.94
N ASN A 157 -20.34 15.53 -11.69
CA ASN A 157 -20.83 16.47 -12.72
C ASN A 157 -19.68 17.13 -13.51
N ASP A 158 -20.03 17.76 -14.62
CA ASP A 158 -19.06 18.44 -15.50
C ASP A 158 -18.29 19.55 -14.78
N GLU A 159 -18.91 20.23 -13.81
CA GLU A 159 -18.24 21.27 -13.03
C GLU A 159 -17.12 20.69 -12.16
N ALA A 160 -17.39 19.61 -11.42
CA ALA A 160 -16.39 18.93 -10.60
C ALA A 160 -15.26 18.37 -11.48
N ARG A 161 -15.59 17.80 -12.64
CA ARG A 161 -14.61 17.31 -13.62
C ARG A 161 -13.69 18.44 -14.09
N ARG A 162 -14.24 19.60 -14.44
CA ARG A 162 -13.45 20.80 -14.81
C ARG A 162 -12.52 21.25 -13.69
N ILE A 163 -12.97 21.25 -12.43
CA ILE A 163 -12.10 21.60 -11.30
C ILE A 163 -10.93 20.61 -11.17
N PHE A 164 -11.18 19.30 -11.34
CA PHE A 164 -10.09 18.32 -11.33
C PHE A 164 -9.13 18.50 -12.51
N GLU A 165 -9.61 18.89 -13.68
CA GLU A 165 -8.74 19.25 -14.81
C GLU A 165 -7.85 20.44 -14.50
N GLU A 166 -8.39 21.51 -13.89
CA GLU A 166 -7.61 22.66 -13.43
C GLU A 166 -6.56 22.28 -12.38
N LEU A 167 -6.82 21.23 -11.60
CA LEU A 167 -5.87 20.67 -10.63
C LEU A 167 -4.82 19.76 -11.29
N GLY A 168 -4.94 19.51 -12.59
CA GLY A 168 -3.99 18.77 -13.43
C GLY A 168 -4.42 17.36 -13.82
N SER A 169 -5.67 16.96 -13.57
CA SER A 169 -6.19 15.65 -13.97
C SER A 169 -6.48 15.59 -15.48
N THR A 170 -6.16 14.46 -16.09
CA THR A 170 -6.58 14.11 -17.46
C THR A 170 -7.69 13.09 -17.46
N ALA A 171 -7.67 12.15 -16.51
CA ALA A 171 -8.64 11.08 -16.44
C ALA A 171 -10.01 11.51 -15.90
N ALA A 172 -10.10 12.63 -15.15
CA ALA A 172 -11.35 13.07 -14.55
C ALA A 172 -12.49 13.26 -15.56
N LYS A 173 -12.19 13.55 -16.84
CA LYS A 173 -13.20 13.61 -17.92
C LYS A 173 -13.83 12.26 -18.24
N GLU A 174 -13.05 11.20 -18.14
CA GLU A 174 -13.39 9.87 -18.67
C GLU A 174 -13.73 8.87 -17.56
N LEU A 175 -13.65 9.28 -16.29
CA LEU A 175 -14.04 8.44 -15.15
C LEU A 175 -15.45 7.91 -15.31
N SER A 176 -15.55 6.58 -15.29
CA SER A 176 -16.77 5.81 -15.46
C SER A 176 -17.12 5.03 -14.18
N PHE A 177 -18.30 4.41 -14.20
CA PHE A 177 -18.84 3.66 -13.05
C PHE A 177 -17.86 2.59 -12.56
N ARG A 178 -17.55 2.64 -11.26
CA ARG A 178 -16.62 1.70 -10.57
C ARG A 178 -15.20 1.66 -11.12
N ASP A 179 -14.75 2.73 -11.76
CA ASP A 179 -13.33 2.88 -12.05
C ASP A 179 -12.55 3.13 -10.76
N SER A 180 -11.39 2.49 -10.68
CA SER A 180 -10.41 2.76 -9.63
C SER A 180 -9.52 3.91 -10.08
N TRP A 181 -9.39 4.94 -9.26
CA TRP A 181 -8.67 6.15 -9.62
C TRP A 181 -7.86 6.64 -8.44
N VAL A 182 -6.60 6.95 -8.72
CA VAL A 182 -5.70 7.64 -7.80
C VAL A 182 -5.07 8.81 -8.52
N PHE A 183 -5.09 9.97 -7.87
CA PHE A 183 -4.64 11.21 -8.46
C PHE A 183 -3.98 12.10 -7.42
N VAL A 184 -2.87 12.73 -7.82
CA VAL A 184 -2.24 13.79 -7.03
C VAL A 184 -2.12 15.03 -7.89
N GLY A 185 -2.82 16.09 -7.50
CA GLY A 185 -2.85 17.37 -8.21
C GLY A 185 -2.27 18.51 -7.38
N ALA A 186 -2.30 19.71 -7.96
CA ALA A 186 -1.99 20.94 -7.24
C ALA A 186 -2.82 22.10 -7.77
N LYS A 187 -3.30 22.99 -6.90
CA LYS A 187 -3.95 24.24 -7.35
C LYS A 187 -2.90 25.22 -7.86
N GLY A 188 -3.09 25.72 -9.08
CA GLY A 188 -2.15 26.62 -9.76
C GLY A 188 -1.07 25.89 -10.58
N ILE A 189 -1.32 24.63 -10.94
CA ILE A 189 -0.45 23.87 -11.84
C ILE A 189 -0.64 24.36 -13.30
N GLU A 190 0.45 24.62 -14.01
CA GLU A 190 0.37 25.02 -15.43
C GLU A 190 0.24 23.81 -16.37
N ASN A 191 0.73 22.65 -15.94
CA ASN A 191 0.82 21.42 -16.73
C ASN A 191 -0.05 20.31 -16.14
N LYS A 192 -0.29 19.25 -16.91
CA LYS A 192 -0.94 18.03 -16.42
C LYS A 192 -0.10 17.38 -15.31
N SER A 193 -0.75 16.79 -14.32
CA SER A 193 -0.06 16.07 -13.27
C SER A 193 0.50 14.75 -13.81
N PRO A 194 1.78 14.43 -13.54
CA PRO A 194 2.34 13.12 -13.88
C PRO A 194 1.87 12.00 -12.93
N PHE A 195 1.11 12.34 -11.88
CA PHE A 195 0.74 11.43 -10.80
C PHE A 195 -0.74 11.10 -10.86
N GLU A 196 -1.11 10.36 -11.90
CA GLU A 196 -2.47 9.92 -12.15
C GLU A 196 -2.46 8.49 -12.71
N GLN A 197 -3.33 7.64 -12.20
CA GLN A 197 -3.54 6.30 -12.74
C GLN A 197 -5.02 5.91 -12.58
N VAL A 198 -5.54 5.22 -13.58
CA VAL A 198 -6.92 4.72 -13.65
C VAL A 198 -6.88 3.21 -13.89
N GLY A 199 -7.76 2.49 -13.22
CA GLY A 199 -7.95 1.06 -13.32
C GLY A 199 -9.38 0.79 -13.69
N PHE A 200 -9.58 0.28 -14.90
CA PHE A 200 -10.92 -0.04 -15.37
C PHE A 200 -11.44 -1.28 -14.65
N MET A 201 -12.72 -1.22 -14.25
CA MET A 201 -13.51 -2.35 -13.71
C MET A 201 -12.88 -3.02 -12.48
N GLY A 202 -12.88 -2.33 -11.33
CA GLY A 202 -12.52 -2.94 -10.04
C GLY A 202 -11.04 -3.33 -9.86
N ARG A 203 -10.18 -3.00 -10.84
CA ARG A 203 -8.73 -3.19 -10.71
C ARG A 203 -8.14 -2.11 -9.82
N ASN A 204 -7.61 -2.52 -8.67
CA ASN A 204 -6.91 -1.61 -7.78
C ASN A 204 -5.71 -0.97 -8.46
N VAL A 205 -5.57 0.31 -8.19
CA VAL A 205 -4.49 1.14 -8.70
C VAL A 205 -3.74 1.78 -7.55
N GLN A 206 -2.43 1.82 -7.69
CA GLN A 206 -1.54 2.42 -6.71
C GLN A 206 -0.46 3.27 -7.37
N ILE A 207 -0.19 4.42 -6.76
CA ILE A 207 0.87 5.33 -7.15
C ILE A 207 1.88 5.39 -6.00
N PHE A 208 3.15 5.23 -6.35
CA PHE A 208 4.29 5.39 -5.45
C PHE A 208 5.22 6.45 -6.00
N VAL A 209 5.37 7.55 -5.29
CA VAL A 209 6.13 8.68 -5.83
C VAL A 209 6.86 9.43 -4.72
N CYS A 210 8.07 9.86 -5.04
CA CYS A 210 8.81 10.89 -4.34
C CYS A 210 8.71 12.20 -5.15
N LYS A 211 8.15 13.27 -4.57
CA LYS A 211 8.08 14.58 -5.24
C LYS A 211 9.01 15.60 -4.61
N LEU A 212 9.75 16.37 -5.42
CA LEU A 212 10.64 17.44 -4.95
C LEU A 212 9.86 18.55 -4.22
N ARG A 213 10.25 18.83 -2.97
CA ARG A 213 9.93 20.05 -2.23
C ARG A 213 10.80 21.15 -2.84
N SER A 214 10.19 22.07 -3.59
CA SER A 214 10.91 23.29 -3.97
C SER A 214 11.21 24.06 -2.70
N ILE A 215 12.50 24.16 -2.33
CA ILE A 215 12.92 25.13 -1.32
C ILE A 215 12.93 26.49 -2.00
N LEU A 216 11.81 27.21 -1.91
CA LEU A 216 11.79 28.65 -2.15
C LEU A 216 12.14 29.33 -0.83
N THR A 217 13.43 29.32 -0.47
CA THR A 217 13.99 30.39 0.36
C THR A 217 14.28 31.55 -0.60
N HIS A 218 13.49 32.62 -0.48
CA HIS A 218 13.48 33.84 -1.30
C HIS A 218 13.01 33.69 -2.76
N VAL A 219 11.89 34.35 -3.11
CA VAL A 219 11.59 35.12 -4.35
C VAL A 219 10.04 35.41 -4.40
N PRO A 220 9.56 36.55 -4.96
CA PRO A 220 8.28 37.24 -4.65
C PRO A 220 6.98 36.51 -5.07
N PRO A 221 5.78 37.06 -4.73
CA PRO A 221 4.48 36.36 -4.76
C PRO A 221 3.87 36.24 -6.17
N VAL A 222 4.65 35.81 -7.15
CA VAL A 222 4.17 35.48 -8.50
C VAL A 222 5.01 34.34 -9.04
N MET A 223 4.87 33.14 -8.48
CA MET A 223 5.54 31.96 -9.02
C MET A 223 4.60 30.77 -9.00
N LYS A 224 3.84 30.67 -10.09
CA LYS A 224 3.01 29.51 -10.45
C LYS A 224 3.81 28.23 -10.24
N ILE A 225 3.14 27.19 -9.76
CA ILE A 225 3.73 25.88 -9.49
C ILE A 225 4.10 25.23 -10.83
N LYS A 226 5.24 25.62 -11.38
CA LYS A 226 5.92 24.85 -12.40
C LYS A 226 6.39 23.58 -11.73
N PHE A 227 5.65 22.50 -11.94
CA PHE A 227 6.29 21.19 -11.99
C PHE A 227 7.33 21.32 -13.09
N LEU A 228 8.61 21.46 -12.69
CA LEU A 228 9.72 21.63 -13.62
C LEU A 228 9.69 20.50 -14.64
N THR A 229 9.24 20.83 -15.84
CA THR A 229 9.51 20.09 -17.05
C THR A 229 11.01 20.21 -17.31
N LEU A 230 11.81 19.35 -16.68
CA LEU A 230 13.15 19.05 -17.18
C LEU A 230 12.98 18.10 -18.37
N SER A 231 12.65 18.72 -19.51
CA SER A 231 12.68 18.09 -20.82
C SER A 231 14.07 17.47 -21.05
N SER A 232 14.09 16.28 -21.64
CA SER A 232 15.23 15.39 -21.96
C SER A 232 15.76 14.47 -20.84
N ALA A 233 16.18 14.96 -19.67
CA ALA A 233 16.77 14.08 -18.63
C ALA A 233 15.74 13.24 -17.86
N PHE A 234 14.48 13.69 -17.77
CA PHE A 234 13.42 12.99 -17.03
C PHE A 234 12.91 11.73 -17.73
N ASN A 235 13.04 11.64 -19.06
CA ASN A 235 12.70 10.41 -19.79
C ASN A 235 13.72 9.29 -19.53
N MET A 236 14.97 9.63 -19.22
CA MET A 236 16.00 8.64 -18.83
C MET A 236 15.96 8.30 -17.33
N LEU A 237 15.37 9.18 -16.50
CA LEU A 237 15.19 8.95 -15.06
C LEU A 237 13.87 8.23 -14.71
N LYS A 238 12.88 8.25 -15.62
CA LYS A 238 11.65 7.43 -15.52
C LYS A 238 11.96 5.95 -15.26
N ASP A 239 13.09 5.46 -15.78
CA ASP A 239 13.47 4.05 -15.66
C ASP A 239 14.28 3.72 -14.39
N LYS A 240 14.77 4.72 -13.64
CA LYS A 240 15.71 4.47 -12.51
C LYS A 240 15.29 5.02 -11.16
N LEU A 241 14.31 5.91 -11.05
CA LEU A 241 13.89 6.45 -9.76
C LEU A 241 12.37 6.40 -9.60
N CYS A 242 11.90 5.43 -8.81
CA CYS A 242 10.54 5.33 -8.29
C CYS A 242 9.41 5.15 -9.33
N ALA A 243 9.62 4.31 -10.35
CA ALA A 243 8.52 3.72 -11.12
C ALA A 243 8.53 2.20 -10.91
N ASN A 244 7.87 1.75 -9.84
CA ASN A 244 7.26 0.43 -9.85
C ASN A 244 5.77 0.64 -9.61
N SER A 245 5.10 1.20 -10.64
CA SER A 245 3.65 1.19 -10.72
C SER A 245 3.22 -0.23 -11.02
N THR A 246 3.13 -1.07 -9.99
CA THR A 246 2.57 -2.42 -10.16
C THR A 246 1.05 -2.31 -10.10
N VAL A 247 0.39 -2.58 -11.22
CA VAL A 247 -1.01 -3.04 -11.23
C VAL A 247 -0.97 -4.45 -10.65
N ASN A 248 -1.12 -4.55 -9.33
CA ASN A 248 -1.22 -5.87 -8.70
C ASN A 248 -2.62 -6.42 -9.01
N THR A 249 -2.67 -7.33 -9.99
CA THR A 249 -3.75 -8.30 -10.14
C THR A 249 -3.68 -9.25 -8.93
N LEU A 250 -4.59 -9.09 -7.97
CA LEU A 250 -4.92 -10.22 -7.11
C LEU A 250 -5.70 -11.23 -7.98
N PRO A 251 -5.32 -12.52 -7.97
CA PRO A 251 -6.00 -13.56 -8.74
C PRO A 251 -7.45 -13.76 -8.28
#